data_AF-A9WNZ2-F1
#
_entry.id   AF-A9WNZ2-F1
#
_cell.length_a   1.000
_cell.length_b   1.000
_cell.length_c   1.000
_cell.angle_alpha   90.00
_cell.angle_beta   90.00
_cell.angle_gamma   90.00
#
_symmetry.space_group_name_H-M   'P 1'
#
loop_
_entity.id
_entity.type
_entity.pdbx_description
1 polymer ?
#
loop_
_entity_poly.entity_id
_entity_poly.type
_entity_poly.pdbx_seq_one_letter_code
_entity_poly.pdbx_strand_id
1 'polypeptide(L)'
;MPQDDRCVTDGETISKATNTATQSPELYDADSHDLIRVQGARENNLKNVSVEIPKRRLTVFTGVSGSGKSSLVFGTIAAESQRMINETYSAFVQGFMPNMARPDVDLLDGLTTAIIVDQERMGANPRSTVGTVTDVNAMLRIIFSRLGQPHIGSPQAFSSNVASISGAGAVTMERGGKTVKERRSFNITGGMRPRCEGMGKVNDIDLTALYDENLSLNQSAITIPGYSMDGWYGRIFRGSGFFYPDKPIKKFNKTELADLLYKEPTKIKVDGINLTYSGLIPSIQKSFFVQRCGCAPTAYSRIRRSRGNFYCLSRMRRHQTQ
;
A
#
# COMPACT_ATOMS: atom_id res chain seq x y z
N MET A 1 -53.16 77.77 -0.06
CA MET A 1 -54.03 78.06 1.11
C MET A 1 -55.42 77.55 0.80
N PRO A 2 -56.16 76.91 1.75
CA PRO A 2 -55.79 76.22 3.00
C PRO A 2 -56.00 74.67 2.85
N GLN A 3 -55.33 73.74 3.55
CA GLN A 3 -55.17 73.39 4.98
C GLN A 3 -56.29 72.51 5.59
N ASP A 4 -55.81 71.45 6.29
CA ASP A 4 -56.44 70.63 7.35
C ASP A 4 -57.41 69.49 6.89
N ASP A 5 -57.46 68.28 7.47
CA ASP A 5 -56.88 67.72 8.70
C ASP A 5 -57.15 66.20 8.80
N ARG A 6 -56.29 65.49 9.57
CA ARG A 6 -56.57 64.31 10.45
C ARG A 6 -56.69 62.84 9.95
N CYS A 7 -55.75 62.06 10.49
CA CYS A 7 -55.84 60.76 11.21
C CYS A 7 -56.47 59.48 10.62
N VAL A 8 -55.57 58.50 10.35
CA VAL A 8 -55.52 57.08 10.77
C VAL A 8 -56.77 56.42 11.36
N THR A 9 -57.18 55.29 10.76
CA THR A 9 -57.45 54.01 11.47
C THR A 9 -57.20 52.79 10.55
N ASP A 10 -56.71 51.73 11.17
CA ASP A 10 -56.25 50.47 10.61
C ASP A 10 -57.36 49.64 9.92
N GLY A 11 -56.99 48.98 8.81
CA GLY A 11 -57.83 48.00 8.12
C GLY A 11 -57.00 46.80 7.67
N GLU A 12 -57.08 45.72 8.45
CA GLU A 12 -56.48 44.40 8.18
C GLU A 12 -56.71 43.94 6.74
N THR A 13 -55.62 43.68 6.02
CA THR A 13 -55.66 43.02 4.71
C THR A 13 -55.47 41.52 4.91
N ILE A 14 -56.57 40.76 4.99
CA ILE A 14 -56.56 39.30 4.96
C ILE A 14 -56.08 38.85 3.57
N SER A 15 -54.78 38.56 3.46
CA SER A 15 -54.19 37.93 2.28
C SER A 15 -54.50 36.44 2.30
N LYS A 16 -55.34 35.98 1.37
CA LYS A 16 -55.59 34.55 1.10
C LYS A 16 -54.28 33.86 0.75
N ALA A 17 -53.75 33.07 1.68
CA ALA A 17 -52.69 32.11 1.39
C ALA A 17 -53.27 30.97 0.54
N THR A 18 -52.74 30.80 -0.66
CA THR A 18 -53.02 29.67 -1.54
C THR A 18 -52.52 28.39 -0.86
N ASN A 19 -53.44 27.56 -0.35
CA ASN A 19 -53.13 26.23 0.12
C ASN A 19 -52.62 25.38 -1.05
N THR A 20 -51.31 25.17 -1.13
CA THR A 20 -50.72 24.11 -1.94
C THR A 20 -51.23 22.79 -1.38
N ALA A 21 -52.20 22.19 -2.06
CA ALA A 21 -52.69 20.86 -1.74
C ALA A 21 -51.51 19.87 -1.79
N THR A 22 -51.13 19.33 -0.64
CA THR A 22 -50.21 18.21 -0.52
C THR A 22 -50.80 17.03 -1.30
N GLN A 23 -50.28 16.79 -2.51
CA GLN A 23 -50.57 15.56 -3.25
C GLN A 23 -50.16 14.38 -2.37
N SER A 24 -51.09 13.43 -2.18
CA SER A 24 -50.80 12.14 -1.57
C SER A 24 -49.65 11.49 -2.35
N PRO A 25 -48.64 10.88 -1.68
CA PRO A 25 -47.50 10.32 -2.39
C PRO A 25 -48.01 9.24 -3.36
N GLU A 26 -47.73 9.42 -4.65
CA GLU A 26 -47.92 8.37 -5.64
C GLU A 26 -47.19 7.12 -5.13
N LEU A 27 -47.90 6.00 -5.03
CA LEU A 27 -47.33 4.72 -4.62
C LEU A 27 -46.30 4.31 -5.69
N TYR A 28 -45.01 4.33 -5.35
CA TYR A 28 -43.98 3.83 -6.26
C TYR A 28 -43.93 2.30 -6.15
N ASP A 29 -43.58 1.60 -7.24
CA ASP A 29 -43.40 0.13 -7.25
C ASP A 29 -42.44 -0.37 -6.15
N ALA A 30 -41.49 0.46 -5.71
CA ALA A 30 -40.61 0.11 -4.61
C ALA A 30 -41.35 -0.01 -3.26
N ASP A 31 -42.45 0.71 -3.07
CA ASP A 31 -43.23 0.73 -1.83
C ASP A 31 -44.14 -0.50 -1.67
N SER A 32 -44.27 -1.32 -2.73
CA SER A 32 -44.91 -2.64 -2.64
C SER A 32 -44.01 -3.71 -2.02
N HIS A 33 -42.76 -3.39 -1.73
CA HIS A 33 -41.79 -4.33 -1.16
C HIS A 33 -41.73 -4.23 0.36
N ASP A 34 -41.30 -5.33 1.00
CA ASP A 34 -41.14 -5.38 2.44
C ASP A 34 -40.20 -4.29 2.98
N LEU A 35 -40.35 -3.99 4.27
CA LEU A 35 -39.51 -3.03 4.99
C LEU A 35 -38.41 -3.78 5.77
N ILE A 36 -37.31 -3.09 6.06
CA ILE A 36 -36.41 -3.47 7.13
C ILE A 36 -36.89 -2.73 8.38
N ARG A 37 -37.28 -3.47 9.43
CA ARG A 37 -37.79 -2.89 10.67
C ARG A 37 -36.74 -3.04 11.76
N VAL A 38 -36.30 -1.91 12.31
CA VAL A 38 -35.44 -1.83 13.48
C VAL A 38 -36.31 -1.36 14.64
N GLN A 39 -36.37 -2.10 15.74
CA GLN A 39 -37.09 -1.66 16.95
C GLN A 39 -36.17 -1.70 18.16
N GLY A 40 -36.12 -0.58 18.88
CA GLY A 40 -35.40 -0.47 20.15
C GLY A 40 -33.89 -0.63 20.04
N ALA A 41 -33.25 -0.11 18.99
CA ALA A 41 -31.80 -0.15 18.86
C ALA A 41 -31.12 0.72 19.93
N ARG A 42 -30.16 0.12 20.64
CA ARG A 42 -29.41 0.70 21.77
C ARG A 42 -27.89 0.58 21.62
N GLU A 43 -27.43 0.12 20.46
CA GLU A 43 -26.00 -0.03 20.16
C GLU A 43 -25.23 1.30 20.36
N ASN A 44 -24.16 1.27 21.15
CA ASN A 44 -23.37 2.43 21.55
C ASN A 44 -24.20 3.55 22.22
N ASN A 45 -24.43 4.67 21.52
CA ASN A 45 -25.13 5.84 22.04
C ASN A 45 -26.57 5.98 21.51
N LEU A 46 -27.10 4.95 20.85
CA LEU A 46 -28.49 4.91 20.41
C LEU A 46 -29.43 4.86 21.62
N LYS A 47 -30.50 5.65 21.58
CA LYS A 47 -31.45 5.79 22.69
C LYS A 47 -32.77 5.12 22.34
N ASN A 48 -32.78 3.78 22.30
CA ASN A 48 -33.97 2.97 21.99
C ASN A 48 -34.63 3.38 20.67
N VAL A 49 -33.84 3.44 19.60
CA VAL A 49 -34.25 3.96 18.29
C VAL A 49 -35.03 2.90 17.53
N SER A 50 -36.23 3.26 17.05
CA SER A 50 -37.02 2.43 16.14
C SER A 50 -37.20 3.13 14.79
N VAL A 51 -36.94 2.43 13.70
CA VAL A 51 -37.02 2.97 12.34
C VAL A 51 -37.43 1.89 11.35
N GLU A 52 -38.18 2.28 10.32
CA GLU A 52 -38.56 1.42 9.21
C GLU A 52 -37.90 1.94 7.93
N ILE A 53 -37.19 1.06 7.23
CA ILE A 53 -36.41 1.40 6.05
C ILE A 53 -37.01 0.66 4.85
N PRO A 54 -37.51 1.38 3.82
CA PRO A 54 -38.09 0.74 2.65
C PRO A 54 -37.03 0.04 1.82
N LYS A 55 -37.27 -1.22 1.45
CA LYS A 55 -36.40 -1.93 0.52
C LYS A 55 -36.51 -1.32 -0.88
N ARG A 56 -35.46 -1.52 -1.68
CA ARG A 56 -35.38 -1.06 -3.09
C ARG A 56 -35.55 0.46 -3.26
N ARG A 57 -35.31 1.22 -2.20
CA ARG A 57 -35.16 2.68 -2.21
C ARG A 57 -33.73 3.04 -1.85
N LEU A 58 -33.29 4.20 -2.32
CA LEU A 58 -32.06 4.82 -1.83
C LEU A 58 -32.38 5.53 -0.51
N THR A 59 -32.05 4.89 0.61
CA THR A 59 -32.19 5.49 1.94
C THR A 59 -30.89 6.18 2.35
N VAL A 60 -30.98 7.47 2.69
CA VAL A 60 -29.83 8.26 3.13
C VAL A 60 -29.98 8.59 4.61
N PHE A 61 -29.00 8.21 5.43
CA PHE A 61 -28.94 8.57 6.84
C PHE A 61 -28.11 9.84 7.02
N THR A 62 -28.75 10.93 7.43
CA THR A 62 -28.11 12.24 7.62
C THR A 62 -28.08 12.65 9.09
N GLY A 63 -27.14 13.52 9.46
CA GLY A 63 -27.02 14.05 10.83
C GLY A 63 -25.58 14.40 11.22
N VAL A 64 -25.42 15.15 12.32
CA VAL A 64 -24.11 15.62 12.82
C VAL A 64 -23.16 14.48 13.21
N SER A 65 -21.85 14.75 13.26
CA SER A 65 -20.88 13.75 13.73
C SER A 65 -21.23 13.25 15.14
N GLY A 66 -21.09 11.94 15.38
CA GLY A 66 -21.44 11.32 16.67
C GLY A 66 -22.93 11.12 16.93
N SER A 67 -23.83 11.47 16.00
CA SER A 67 -25.29 11.32 16.19
C SER A 67 -25.82 9.87 16.23
N GLY A 68 -24.95 8.86 16.12
CA GLY A 68 -25.34 7.44 16.12
C GLY A 68 -25.68 6.84 14.74
N LYS A 69 -25.47 7.56 13.63
CA LYS A 69 -25.71 7.03 12.26
C LYS A 69 -24.95 5.73 12.00
N SER A 70 -23.64 5.74 12.27
CA SER A 70 -22.78 4.58 12.06
C SER A 70 -23.13 3.44 13.01
N SER A 71 -23.55 3.76 14.24
CA SER A 71 -24.03 2.77 15.21
C SER A 71 -25.28 2.06 14.70
N LEU A 72 -26.25 2.81 14.15
CA LEU A 72 -27.47 2.23 13.58
C LEU A 72 -27.19 1.42 12.31
N VAL A 73 -26.46 1.98 11.34
CA VAL A 73 -26.25 1.35 10.03
C VAL A 73 -25.24 0.20 10.10
N PHE A 74 -24.04 0.45 10.63
CA PHE A 74 -22.96 -0.54 10.64
C PHE A 74 -22.99 -1.40 11.91
N GLY A 75 -23.19 -0.77 13.07
CA GLY A 75 -23.17 -1.45 14.37
C GLY A 75 -24.41 -2.31 14.65
N THR A 76 -25.58 -1.96 14.10
CA THR A 76 -26.82 -2.72 14.29
C THR A 76 -27.22 -3.48 13.02
N ILE A 77 -27.58 -2.78 11.94
CA ILE A 77 -28.17 -3.41 10.75
C ILE A 77 -27.15 -4.32 10.03
N ALA A 78 -25.99 -3.78 9.69
CA ALA A 78 -24.99 -4.54 8.93
C ALA A 78 -24.33 -5.64 9.78
N ALA A 79 -24.09 -5.37 11.07
CA ALA A 79 -23.56 -6.35 12.01
C ALA A 79 -24.49 -7.58 12.13
N GLU A 80 -25.80 -7.38 12.30
CA GLU A 80 -26.73 -8.51 12.39
C GLU A 80 -26.81 -9.26 11.07
N SER A 81 -26.86 -8.55 9.93
CA SER A 81 -26.87 -9.19 8.62
C SER A 81 -25.62 -10.06 8.38
N GLN A 82 -24.44 -9.56 8.74
CA GLN A 82 -23.20 -10.32 8.62
C GLN A 82 -23.17 -11.52 9.59
N ARG A 83 -23.70 -11.37 10.81
CA ARG A 83 -23.86 -12.46 11.77
C ARG A 83 -24.74 -13.58 11.21
N MET A 84 -25.91 -13.24 10.66
CA MET A 84 -26.82 -14.22 10.02
C MET A 84 -26.16 -14.94 8.85
N ILE A 85 -25.37 -14.24 8.03
CA ILE A 85 -24.61 -14.88 6.94
C ILE A 85 -23.57 -15.85 7.51
N ASN A 86 -22.86 -15.45 8.56
CA ASN A 86 -21.85 -16.29 9.20
C ASN A 86 -22.45 -17.61 9.76
N GLU A 87 -23.70 -17.58 10.22
CA GLU A 87 -24.43 -18.76 10.68
C GLU A 87 -24.74 -19.77 9.57
N THR A 88 -24.72 -19.35 8.30
CA THR A 88 -24.94 -20.26 7.16
C THR A 88 -23.71 -21.08 6.78
N TYR A 89 -22.52 -20.74 7.29
CA TYR A 89 -21.29 -21.52 7.06
C TYR A 89 -21.27 -22.80 7.90
N SER A 90 -20.43 -23.76 7.51
CA SER A 90 -20.26 -24.99 8.30
C SER A 90 -19.64 -24.70 9.67
N ALA A 91 -19.99 -25.52 10.67
CA ALA A 91 -19.45 -25.41 12.03
C ALA A 91 -17.91 -25.41 12.08
N PHE A 92 -17.26 -26.10 11.13
CA PHE A 92 -15.81 -26.08 10.98
C PHE A 92 -15.28 -24.69 10.61
N VAL A 93 -15.91 -24.02 9.64
CA VAL A 93 -15.49 -22.69 9.19
C VAL A 93 -15.83 -21.63 10.25
N GLN A 94 -16.98 -21.76 10.90
CA GLN A 94 -17.42 -20.85 11.98
C GLN A 94 -16.39 -20.74 13.11
N GLY A 95 -15.68 -21.83 13.45
CA GLY A 95 -14.62 -21.81 14.47
C GLY A 95 -13.41 -20.93 14.15
N PHE A 96 -13.23 -20.53 12.89
CA PHE A 96 -12.17 -19.61 12.45
C PHE A 96 -12.67 -18.20 12.14
N MET A 97 -13.99 -17.97 12.19
CA MET A 97 -14.59 -16.68 11.89
C MET A 97 -14.59 -15.78 13.12
N PRO A 98 -14.58 -14.44 12.94
CA PRO A 98 -14.76 -13.52 14.05
C PRO A 98 -16.11 -13.78 14.73
N ASN A 99 -16.09 -13.95 16.06
CA ASN A 99 -17.32 -13.94 16.84
C ASN A 99 -17.90 -12.53 16.81
N MET A 100 -18.95 -12.35 16.01
CA MET A 100 -19.72 -11.11 15.98
C MET A 100 -20.72 -11.13 17.13
N ALA A 101 -20.58 -10.19 18.07
CA ALA A 101 -21.56 -10.01 19.12
C ALA A 101 -22.92 -9.64 18.50
N ARG A 102 -24.00 -10.16 19.08
CA ARG A 102 -25.35 -9.76 18.69
C ARG A 102 -25.54 -8.29 19.10
N PRO A 103 -26.00 -7.42 18.19
CA PRO A 103 -26.23 -6.01 18.52
C PRO A 103 -27.37 -5.85 19.52
N ASP A 104 -27.33 -4.78 20.32
CA ASP A 104 -28.40 -4.47 21.28
C ASP A 104 -29.61 -3.83 20.57
N VAL A 105 -30.60 -4.66 20.25
CA VAL A 105 -31.84 -4.30 19.56
C VAL A 105 -32.96 -5.27 19.97
N ASP A 106 -34.20 -4.77 20.10
CA ASP A 106 -35.34 -5.60 20.52
C ASP A 106 -35.84 -6.48 19.37
N LEU A 107 -36.02 -5.88 18.19
CA LEU A 107 -36.43 -6.59 16.98
C LEU A 107 -35.69 -6.02 15.78
N LEU A 108 -35.17 -6.92 14.96
CA LEU A 108 -34.61 -6.58 13.66
C LEU A 108 -35.17 -7.56 12.63
N ASP A 109 -36.06 -7.07 11.78
CA ASP A 109 -36.84 -7.87 10.84
C ASP A 109 -36.67 -7.37 9.40
N GLY A 110 -36.88 -8.28 8.44
CA GLY A 110 -36.79 -7.98 7.02
C GLY A 110 -35.36 -7.77 6.51
N LEU A 111 -34.32 -8.16 7.26
CA LEU A 111 -32.93 -8.02 6.81
C LEU A 111 -32.65 -8.84 5.54
N THR A 112 -31.87 -8.24 4.65
CA THR A 112 -31.21 -8.92 3.53
C THR A 112 -29.71 -8.98 3.78
N THR A 113 -28.98 -9.76 2.99
CA THR A 113 -27.50 -9.74 2.99
C THR A 113 -26.98 -8.33 2.77
N ALA A 114 -26.28 -7.79 3.76
CA ALA A 114 -25.65 -6.49 3.70
C ALA A 114 -24.24 -6.62 3.11
N ILE A 115 -23.94 -5.80 2.10
CA ILE A 115 -22.59 -5.61 1.59
C ILE A 115 -22.14 -4.24 2.05
N ILE A 116 -21.15 -4.21 2.94
CA ILE A 116 -20.59 -2.97 3.48
C ILE A 116 -19.57 -2.43 2.48
N VAL A 117 -19.74 -1.16 2.09
CA VAL A 117 -18.77 -0.41 1.30
C VAL A 117 -18.37 0.80 2.10
N ASP A 118 -17.15 0.80 2.61
CA ASP A 118 -16.58 1.88 3.43
C ASP A 118 -15.27 2.41 2.83
N GLN A 119 -14.57 3.23 3.61
CA GLN A 119 -13.27 3.80 3.23
C GLN A 119 -12.11 3.10 3.95
N GLU A 120 -12.31 1.91 4.53
CA GLU A 120 -11.21 1.19 5.15
C GLU A 120 -10.13 0.92 4.12
N ARG A 121 -8.88 1.20 4.52
CA ARG A 121 -7.76 1.05 3.61
C ARG A 121 -7.59 -0.41 3.27
N MET A 122 -7.72 -0.73 1.98
CA MET A 122 -7.31 -2.02 1.46
C MET A 122 -5.87 -2.32 1.87
N GLY A 123 -5.61 -3.56 2.25
CA GLY A 123 -4.32 -4.00 2.79
C GLY A 123 -3.14 -3.52 1.92
N ALA A 124 -2.15 -2.92 2.57
CA ALA A 124 -0.97 -2.34 1.92
C ALA A 124 0.03 -3.42 1.50
N ASN A 125 -0.32 -4.21 0.48
CA ASN A 125 0.64 -5.08 -0.19
C ASN A 125 1.23 -4.35 -1.41
N PRO A 126 2.56 -4.15 -1.50
CA PRO A 126 3.20 -3.47 -2.65
C PRO A 126 2.93 -4.13 -4.01
N ARG A 127 2.49 -5.39 -4.03
CA ARG A 127 2.11 -6.13 -5.24
C ARG A 127 0.61 -6.06 -5.55
N SER A 128 -0.19 -5.49 -4.64
CA SER A 128 -1.60 -5.21 -4.88
C SER A 128 -1.74 -3.92 -5.66
N THR A 129 -2.48 -3.99 -6.77
CA THR A 129 -2.75 -2.88 -7.68
C THR A 129 -4.24 -2.86 -7.99
N VAL A 130 -4.73 -1.80 -8.64
CA VAL A 130 -6.12 -1.73 -9.11
C VAL A 130 -6.48 -2.96 -9.95
N GLY A 131 -5.57 -3.44 -10.79
CA GLY A 131 -5.79 -4.62 -11.63
C GLY A 131 -5.93 -5.92 -10.84
N THR A 132 -5.30 -6.05 -9.67
CA THR A 132 -5.48 -7.25 -8.81
C THR A 132 -6.73 -7.15 -7.96
N VAL A 133 -7.13 -5.96 -7.53
CA VAL A 133 -8.34 -5.73 -6.74
C VAL A 133 -9.61 -5.95 -7.56
N THR A 134 -9.57 -5.58 -8.83
CA THR A 134 -10.73 -5.67 -9.75
C THR A 134 -10.77 -6.98 -10.55
N ASP A 135 -9.83 -7.91 -10.30
CA ASP A 135 -9.58 -9.11 -11.10
C ASP A 135 -9.30 -8.88 -12.61
N VAL A 136 -9.23 -7.63 -13.06
CA VAL A 136 -8.86 -7.28 -14.45
C VAL A 136 -7.51 -7.88 -14.83
N ASN A 137 -6.54 -7.91 -13.91
CA ASN A 137 -5.24 -8.53 -14.16
C ASN A 137 -5.35 -10.04 -14.43
N ALA A 138 -6.27 -10.75 -13.75
CA ALA A 138 -6.49 -12.17 -14.00
C ALA A 138 -7.03 -12.40 -15.43
N MET A 139 -7.98 -11.56 -15.87
CA MET A 139 -8.51 -11.61 -17.23
C MET A 139 -7.45 -11.28 -18.27
N LEU A 140 -6.65 -10.24 -18.04
CA LEU A 140 -5.55 -9.85 -18.92
C LEU A 140 -4.54 -10.99 -19.09
N ARG A 141 -4.19 -11.71 -18.02
CA ARG A 141 -3.28 -12.86 -18.11
C ARG A 141 -3.82 -13.96 -19.05
N ILE A 142 -5.13 -14.19 -19.05
CA ILE A 142 -5.77 -15.14 -19.98
C ILE A 142 -5.65 -14.62 -21.42
N ILE A 143 -5.94 -13.34 -21.64
CA ILE A 143 -5.87 -12.71 -22.96
C ILE A 143 -4.44 -12.77 -23.51
N PHE A 144 -3.43 -12.33 -22.74
CA PHE A 144 -2.03 -12.36 -23.16
C PHE A 144 -1.49 -13.78 -23.35
N SER A 145 -1.95 -14.74 -22.56
CA SER A 145 -1.58 -16.14 -22.77
C SER A 145 -2.14 -16.69 -24.08
N ARG A 146 -3.35 -16.32 -24.47
CA ARG A 146 -4.00 -16.86 -25.69
C ARG A 146 -3.62 -16.11 -26.97
N LEU A 147 -3.49 -14.79 -26.88
CA LEU A 147 -3.39 -13.89 -28.04
C LEU A 147 -2.05 -13.15 -28.10
N GLY A 148 -1.24 -13.21 -27.04
CA GLY A 148 0.02 -12.47 -26.95
C GLY A 148 1.05 -13.01 -27.93
N GLN A 149 1.62 -12.11 -28.75
CA GLN A 149 2.80 -12.39 -29.57
C GLN A 149 3.97 -11.51 -29.09
N PRO A 150 5.12 -12.11 -28.77
CA PRO A 150 5.41 -13.54 -28.69
C PRO A 150 4.69 -14.23 -27.52
N HIS A 151 4.42 -15.52 -27.70
CA HIS A 151 3.79 -16.36 -26.70
C HIS A 151 4.82 -16.80 -25.66
N ILE A 152 4.56 -16.47 -24.38
CA ILE A 152 5.47 -16.83 -23.26
C ILE A 152 4.96 -17.99 -22.40
N GLY A 153 3.75 -18.50 -22.66
CA GLY A 153 3.18 -19.64 -21.94
C GLY A 153 1.76 -19.42 -21.44
N SER A 154 1.36 -20.26 -20.48
CA SER A 154 0.04 -20.26 -19.86
C SER A 154 -0.20 -19.00 -19.00
N PRO A 155 -1.42 -18.73 -18.51
CA PRO A 155 -1.69 -17.57 -17.67
C PRO A 155 -0.84 -17.52 -16.40
N GLN A 156 -0.31 -18.65 -15.91
CA GLN A 156 0.63 -18.71 -14.79
C GLN A 156 1.96 -18.01 -15.09
N ALA A 157 2.42 -18.03 -16.35
CA ALA A 157 3.65 -17.35 -16.76
C ALA A 157 3.59 -15.82 -16.58
N PHE A 158 2.38 -15.27 -16.45
CA PHE A 158 2.11 -13.84 -16.24
C PHE A 158 1.67 -13.52 -14.80
N SER A 159 1.69 -14.50 -13.89
CA SER A 159 1.20 -14.34 -12.53
C SER A 159 2.28 -13.84 -11.57
N SER A 160 1.93 -12.91 -10.68
CA SER A 160 2.82 -12.45 -9.60
C SER A 160 2.67 -13.25 -8.30
N ASN A 161 1.70 -14.15 -8.20
CA ASN A 161 1.38 -14.89 -6.97
C ASN A 161 1.17 -16.40 -7.18
N VAL A 162 1.12 -16.87 -8.42
CA VAL A 162 1.02 -18.29 -8.76
C VAL A 162 2.37 -18.76 -9.30
N ALA A 163 2.92 -19.82 -8.69
CA ALA A 163 4.18 -20.40 -9.14
C ALA A 163 4.06 -20.89 -10.58
N SER A 164 5.00 -20.48 -11.43
CA SER A 164 5.12 -21.01 -12.80
C SER A 164 5.84 -22.35 -12.82
N ILE A 165 6.72 -22.57 -11.85
CA ILE A 165 7.45 -23.82 -11.61
C ILE A 165 7.49 -24.03 -10.10
N SER A 166 7.15 -25.24 -9.66
CA SER A 166 7.26 -25.65 -8.26
C SER A 166 7.82 -27.06 -8.17
N GLY A 167 8.69 -27.32 -7.20
CA GLY A 167 9.24 -28.64 -6.93
C GLY A 167 9.43 -28.86 -5.44
N ALA A 168 9.30 -30.11 -4.99
CA ALA A 168 9.59 -30.50 -3.62
C ALA A 168 10.40 -31.79 -3.59
N GLY A 169 11.43 -31.83 -2.76
CA GLY A 169 12.30 -33.00 -2.56
C GLY A 169 12.68 -33.16 -1.10
N ALA A 170 12.96 -34.40 -0.68
CA ALA A 170 13.53 -34.66 0.63
C ALA A 170 15.05 -34.48 0.57
N VAL A 171 15.58 -33.55 1.35
CA VAL A 171 17.02 -33.39 1.54
C VAL A 171 17.39 -34.13 2.81
N THR A 172 18.33 -35.07 2.68
CA THR A 172 18.90 -35.77 3.83
C THR A 172 20.20 -35.08 4.20
N MET A 173 20.32 -34.58 5.42
CA MET A 173 21.55 -33.96 5.93
C MET A 173 21.99 -34.64 7.22
N GLU A 174 23.28 -34.85 7.38
CA GLU A 174 23.84 -35.22 8.68
C GLU A 174 24.17 -33.96 9.49
N ARG A 175 23.62 -33.88 10.71
CA ARG A 175 23.97 -32.84 11.69
C ARG A 175 24.30 -33.53 13.01
N GLY A 176 25.56 -33.44 13.44
CA GLY A 176 26.01 -34.03 14.70
C GLY A 176 25.82 -35.53 14.81
N GLY A 177 26.08 -36.28 13.73
CA GLY A 177 25.95 -37.75 13.70
C GLY A 177 24.52 -38.28 13.66
N LYS A 178 23.51 -37.41 13.49
CA LYS A 178 22.12 -37.80 13.22
C LYS A 178 21.73 -37.43 11.79
N THR A 179 21.17 -38.40 11.08
CA THR A 179 20.57 -38.20 9.77
C THR A 179 19.20 -37.53 9.91
N VAL A 180 19.08 -36.29 9.46
CA VAL A 180 17.81 -35.54 9.44
C VAL A 180 17.30 -35.48 8.01
N LYS A 181 16.10 -36.02 7.76
CA LYS A 181 15.39 -35.87 6.49
C LYS A 181 14.45 -34.66 6.59
N GLU A 182 14.74 -33.63 5.80
CA GLU A 182 13.94 -32.41 5.72
C GLU A 182 13.32 -32.30 4.32
N ARG A 183 12.00 -32.14 4.23
CA ARG A 183 11.36 -31.83 2.95
C ARG A 183 11.60 -30.37 2.62
N ARG A 184 12.27 -30.10 1.50
CA ARG A 184 12.44 -28.74 0.97
C ARG A 184 11.62 -28.58 -0.30
N SER A 185 10.92 -27.47 -0.38
CA SER A 185 10.20 -27.03 -1.57
C SER A 185 10.79 -25.75 -2.10
N PHE A 186 10.77 -25.59 -3.42
CA PHE A 186 11.05 -24.33 -4.09
C PHE A 186 9.90 -23.98 -5.02
N ASN A 187 9.58 -22.69 -5.08
CA ASN A 187 8.59 -22.14 -5.99
C ASN A 187 9.25 -20.98 -6.74
N ILE A 188 9.11 -20.97 -8.06
CA ILE A 188 9.54 -19.88 -8.93
C ILE A 188 8.30 -19.29 -9.58
N THR A 189 7.94 -18.09 -9.15
CA THR A 189 6.86 -17.31 -9.73
C THR A 189 7.31 -16.70 -11.06
N GLY A 190 6.56 -16.97 -12.12
CA GLY A 190 6.81 -16.42 -13.46
C GLY A 190 6.41 -14.95 -13.54
N GLY A 191 6.67 -14.27 -14.66
CA GLY A 191 6.11 -12.93 -14.94
C GLY A 191 6.63 -11.76 -14.09
N MET A 192 7.34 -12.03 -12.99
CA MET A 192 7.99 -11.02 -12.17
C MET A 192 9.40 -10.74 -12.68
N ARG A 193 9.78 -9.46 -12.76
CA ARG A 193 11.18 -9.08 -12.98
C ARG A 193 12.03 -9.51 -11.77
N PRO A 194 13.10 -10.32 -11.93
CA PRO A 194 13.87 -10.84 -10.79
C PRO A 194 14.45 -9.77 -9.87
N ARG A 195 14.88 -8.63 -10.44
CA ARG A 195 15.53 -7.57 -9.66
C ARG A 195 14.62 -6.87 -8.65
N CYS A 196 13.32 -6.81 -8.91
CA CYS A 196 12.35 -6.17 -8.02
C CYS A 196 11.26 -7.12 -7.54
N GLU A 197 11.31 -8.39 -7.95
CA GLU A 197 10.32 -9.43 -7.63
C GLU A 197 8.88 -8.92 -7.77
N GLY A 198 8.60 -8.25 -8.90
CA GLY A 198 7.29 -7.69 -9.23
C GLY A 198 6.80 -6.54 -8.35
N MET A 199 7.62 -5.98 -7.46
CA MET A 199 7.26 -4.78 -6.68
C MET A 199 7.26 -3.49 -7.51
N GLY A 200 7.83 -3.51 -8.73
CA GLY A 200 7.93 -2.36 -9.62
C GLY A 200 8.91 -1.26 -9.14
N LYS A 201 9.38 -1.34 -7.89
CA LYS A 201 10.37 -0.44 -7.29
C LYS A 201 11.48 -1.26 -6.65
N VAL A 202 12.69 -0.72 -6.67
CA VAL A 202 13.85 -1.25 -5.94
C VAL A 202 14.27 -0.16 -4.97
N ASN A 203 14.53 -0.55 -3.72
CA ASN A 203 15.18 0.35 -2.77
C ASN A 203 16.65 0.42 -3.16
N ASP A 204 17.04 1.55 -3.74
CA ASP A 204 18.40 1.80 -4.16
C ASP A 204 19.00 2.95 -3.34
N ILE A 205 20.33 3.06 -3.37
CA ILE A 205 21.05 4.11 -2.66
C ILE A 205 20.98 5.39 -3.48
N ASP A 206 20.63 6.50 -2.82
CA ASP A 206 20.66 7.83 -3.44
C ASP A 206 22.09 8.37 -3.45
N LEU A 207 22.71 8.40 -4.63
CA LEU A 207 24.11 8.81 -4.78
C LEU A 207 24.32 10.29 -4.38
N THR A 208 23.32 11.14 -4.60
CA THR A 208 23.36 12.56 -4.19
C THR A 208 23.34 12.74 -2.67
N ALA A 209 22.91 11.72 -1.93
CA ALA A 209 23.00 11.70 -0.47
C ALA A 209 24.33 11.12 0.03
N LEU A 210 25.19 10.62 -0.86
CA LEU A 210 26.52 10.10 -0.51
C LEU A 210 27.62 11.15 -0.69
N TYR A 211 27.52 11.98 -1.72
CA TYR A 211 28.52 13.00 -2.03
C TYR A 211 27.94 14.20 -2.79
N ASP A 212 28.62 15.35 -2.69
CA ASP A 212 28.43 16.52 -3.53
C ASP A 212 29.30 16.39 -4.80
N GLU A 213 28.67 16.42 -5.97
CA GLU A 213 29.37 16.27 -7.25
C GLU A 213 30.28 17.45 -7.59
N ASN A 214 30.03 18.64 -7.03
CA ASN A 214 30.74 19.87 -7.37
C ASN A 214 32.03 20.05 -6.57
N LEU A 215 32.18 19.34 -5.46
CA LEU A 215 33.35 19.39 -4.59
C LEU A 215 34.35 18.29 -4.94
N SER A 216 35.61 18.53 -4.63
CA SER A 216 36.63 17.48 -4.63
C SER A 216 36.60 16.69 -3.33
N LEU A 217 37.20 15.49 -3.32
CA LEU A 217 37.27 14.71 -2.09
C LEU A 217 37.95 15.52 -0.99
N ASN A 218 39.07 16.21 -1.27
CA ASN A 218 39.76 17.05 -0.28
C ASN A 218 38.94 18.23 0.25
N GLN A 219 37.95 18.72 -0.52
CA GLN A 219 36.99 19.72 -0.08
C GLN A 219 35.82 19.11 0.72
N SER A 220 35.96 17.86 1.20
CA SER A 220 34.94 17.12 1.93
C SER A 220 33.66 16.89 1.11
N ALA A 221 33.81 16.45 -0.14
CA ALA A 221 32.67 16.10 -0.99
C ALA A 221 31.79 14.97 -0.45
N ILE A 222 32.28 14.11 0.45
CA ILE A 222 31.50 12.98 0.99
C ILE A 222 30.57 13.50 2.09
N THR A 223 29.26 13.33 1.92
CA THR A 223 28.23 13.86 2.82
C THR A 223 27.76 12.85 3.87
N ILE A 224 28.34 11.65 3.89
CA ILE A 224 28.00 10.57 4.80
C ILE A 224 28.55 10.88 6.22
N PRO A 225 27.71 10.83 7.27
CA PRO A 225 28.16 11.04 8.64
C PRO A 225 29.30 10.09 9.05
N GLY A 226 30.38 10.65 9.59
CA GLY A 226 31.57 9.91 10.03
C GLY A 226 32.64 9.72 8.95
N TYR A 227 32.37 10.11 7.70
CA TYR A 227 33.39 10.21 6.66
C TYR A 227 33.96 11.62 6.65
N SER A 228 35.17 11.78 7.19
CA SER A 228 35.93 13.03 7.14
C SER A 228 37.27 12.82 6.45
N MET A 229 37.69 13.82 5.69
CA MET A 229 38.99 13.85 5.00
C MET A 229 40.16 14.18 5.93
N ASP A 230 39.88 14.66 7.13
CA ASP A 230 40.90 14.89 8.16
C ASP A 230 41.15 13.62 8.99
N GLY A 231 40.27 12.63 8.85
CA GLY A 231 40.33 11.35 9.56
C GLY A 231 41.02 10.23 8.78
N TRP A 232 40.76 9.00 9.22
CA TRP A 232 41.28 7.78 8.61
C TRP A 232 40.88 7.60 7.14
N TYR A 233 39.64 7.95 6.81
CA TYR A 233 39.12 7.85 5.45
C TYR A 233 39.83 8.79 4.48
N GLY A 234 40.18 10.01 4.91
CA GLY A 234 40.97 10.92 4.09
C GLY A 234 42.35 10.37 3.74
N ARG A 235 43.04 9.74 4.70
CA ARG A 235 44.32 9.04 4.45
C ARG A 235 44.15 7.91 3.45
N ILE A 236 43.13 7.08 3.61
CA ILE A 236 42.82 5.99 2.68
C ILE A 236 42.52 6.54 1.27
N PHE A 237 41.68 7.56 1.14
CA PHE A 237 41.29 8.11 -0.15
C PHE A 237 42.47 8.76 -0.88
N ARG A 238 43.28 9.55 -0.17
CA ARG A 238 44.51 10.17 -0.73
C ARG A 238 45.57 9.13 -1.11
N GLY A 239 45.75 8.10 -0.29
CA GLY A 239 46.77 7.07 -0.49
C GLY A 239 46.34 5.89 -1.37
N SER A 240 45.08 5.83 -1.80
CA SER A 240 44.56 4.68 -2.56
C SER A 240 45.10 4.57 -3.99
N GLY A 241 45.48 5.70 -4.60
CA GLY A 241 45.95 5.75 -5.98
C GLY A 241 44.87 5.51 -7.04
N PHE A 242 43.59 5.36 -6.67
CA PHE A 242 42.50 5.07 -7.61
C PHE A 242 41.89 6.30 -8.29
N PHE A 243 42.10 7.49 -7.72
CA PHE A 243 41.59 8.75 -8.24
C PHE A 243 42.38 9.92 -7.67
N TYR A 244 42.25 11.07 -8.32
CA TYR A 244 42.86 12.33 -7.87
C TYR A 244 41.94 13.05 -6.86
N PRO A 245 42.35 13.20 -5.58
CA PRO A 245 41.48 13.75 -4.54
C PRO A 245 41.12 15.24 -4.68
N ASP A 246 41.90 16.01 -5.43
CA ASP A 246 41.67 17.44 -5.70
C ASP A 246 40.72 17.69 -6.87
N LYS A 247 40.44 16.65 -7.66
CA LYS A 247 39.53 16.71 -8.79
C LYS A 247 38.09 16.69 -8.26
N PRO A 248 37.19 17.59 -8.71
CA PRO A 248 35.77 17.51 -8.39
C PRO A 248 35.16 16.19 -8.87
N ILE A 249 34.26 15.59 -8.08
CA ILE A 249 33.69 14.27 -8.38
C ILE A 249 32.98 14.24 -9.74
N LYS A 250 32.32 15.33 -10.14
CA LYS A 250 31.68 15.46 -11.47
C LYS A 250 32.63 15.26 -12.65
N LYS A 251 33.93 15.52 -12.46
CA LYS A 251 34.95 15.33 -13.50
C LYS A 251 35.53 13.91 -13.50
N PHE A 252 35.15 13.05 -12.54
CA PHE A 252 35.66 11.68 -12.47
C PHE A 252 35.26 10.91 -13.71
N ASN A 253 36.18 10.12 -14.24
CA ASN A 253 35.85 9.17 -15.30
C ASN A 253 35.03 8.00 -14.71
N LYS A 254 34.45 7.16 -15.58
CA LYS A 254 33.59 6.06 -15.14
C LYS A 254 34.30 5.06 -14.23
N THR A 255 35.61 4.87 -14.40
CA THR A 255 36.43 3.97 -13.59
C THR A 255 36.73 4.57 -12.23
N GLU A 256 37.15 5.84 -12.17
CA GLU A 256 37.40 6.59 -10.93
C GLU A 256 36.13 6.64 -10.06
N LEU A 257 34.96 6.89 -10.68
CA LEU A 257 33.69 6.91 -9.98
C LEU A 257 33.25 5.51 -9.54
N ALA A 258 33.46 4.48 -10.37
CA ALA A 258 33.19 3.10 -9.99
C ALA A 258 34.09 2.65 -8.83
N ASP A 259 35.35 3.07 -8.82
CA ASP A 259 36.29 2.77 -7.77
C ASP A 259 35.92 3.48 -6.46
N LEU A 260 35.49 4.74 -6.52
CA LEU A 260 34.97 5.44 -5.34
C LEU A 260 33.71 4.79 -4.76
N LEU A 261 32.77 4.34 -5.61
CA LEU A 261 31.44 3.91 -5.17
C LEU A 261 31.35 2.40 -4.89
N TYR A 262 31.89 1.55 -5.76
CA TYR A 262 31.57 0.12 -5.81
C TYR A 262 32.77 -0.81 -5.61
N LYS A 263 34.01 -0.31 -5.51
CA LYS A 263 35.19 -1.17 -5.45
C LYS A 263 35.13 -2.14 -4.29
N GLU A 264 35.47 -3.39 -4.58
CA GLU A 264 35.54 -4.44 -3.57
C GLU A 264 36.72 -4.20 -2.60
N PRO A 265 36.65 -4.76 -1.37
CA PRO A 265 37.70 -4.65 -0.37
C PRO A 265 39.08 -5.06 -0.91
N THR A 266 39.96 -4.09 -1.12
CA THR A 266 41.29 -4.28 -1.72
C THR A 266 42.36 -3.83 -0.74
N LYS A 267 43.42 -4.63 -0.56
CA LYS A 267 44.55 -4.23 0.29
C LYS A 267 45.36 -3.14 -0.39
N ILE A 268 45.60 -2.04 0.32
CA ILE A 268 46.45 -0.92 -0.10
C ILE A 268 47.50 -0.65 0.96
N LYS A 269 48.62 -0.03 0.59
CA LYS A 269 49.66 0.39 1.53
C LYS A 269 49.75 1.92 1.49
N VAL A 270 49.45 2.57 2.61
CA VAL A 270 49.45 4.03 2.74
C VAL A 270 50.34 4.39 3.92
N ASP A 271 51.32 5.28 3.71
CA ASP A 271 52.24 5.77 4.74
C ASP A 271 52.91 4.63 5.56
N GLY A 272 53.25 3.53 4.89
CA GLY A 272 53.89 2.37 5.51
C GLY A 272 52.94 1.39 6.23
N ILE A 273 51.64 1.69 6.31
CA ILE A 273 50.62 0.86 6.98
C ILE A 273 49.81 0.09 5.94
N ASN A 274 49.57 -1.21 6.18
CA ASN A 274 48.71 -2.05 5.34
C ASN A 274 47.23 -1.81 5.70
N LEU A 275 46.48 -1.21 4.79
CA LEU A 275 45.08 -0.85 4.94
C LEU A 275 44.20 -1.62 3.94
N THR A 276 42.90 -1.60 4.17
CA THR A 276 41.92 -2.12 3.20
C THR A 276 41.08 -0.97 2.70
N TYR A 277 41.15 -0.72 1.39
CA TYR A 277 40.27 0.18 0.68
C TYR A 277 38.96 -0.53 0.34
N SER A 278 37.83 0.16 0.48
CA SER A 278 36.52 -0.32 0.05
C SER A 278 35.71 0.87 -0.46
N GLY A 279 34.95 0.68 -1.53
CA GLY A 279 34.06 1.71 -2.05
C GLY A 279 33.02 2.15 -1.02
N LEU A 280 32.42 3.32 -1.24
CA LEU A 280 31.44 3.90 -0.31
C LEU A 280 30.23 2.98 -0.12
N ILE A 281 29.69 2.37 -1.19
CA ILE A 281 28.48 1.54 -1.13
C ILE A 281 28.70 0.24 -0.35
N PRO A 282 29.74 -0.58 -0.63
CA PRO A 282 30.02 -1.77 0.16
C PRO A 282 30.28 -1.46 1.65
N SER A 283 30.98 -0.35 1.93
CA SER A 283 31.30 0.06 3.30
C SER A 283 30.06 0.46 4.10
N ILE A 284 29.16 1.22 3.47
CA ILE A 284 27.86 1.62 4.04
C ILE A 284 26.94 0.41 4.20
N GLN A 285 26.84 -0.46 3.19
CA GLN A 285 26.03 -1.68 3.29
C GLN A 285 26.50 -2.55 4.46
N LYS A 286 27.82 -2.74 4.61
CA LYS A 286 28.39 -3.50 5.73
C LYS A 286 28.06 -2.87 7.08
N SER A 287 28.17 -1.55 7.24
CA SER A 287 27.84 -0.89 8.51
C SER A 287 26.34 -0.98 8.85
N PHE A 288 25.47 -0.86 7.84
CA PHE A 288 24.02 -1.04 8.01
C PHE A 288 23.63 -2.45 8.43
N PHE A 289 24.28 -3.48 7.90
CA PHE A 289 23.99 -4.87 8.28
C PHE A 289 24.46 -5.18 9.71
N VAL A 290 25.55 -4.56 10.18
CA VAL A 290 26.03 -4.70 11.56
C VAL A 290 25.13 -3.96 12.58
N GLN A 291 24.57 -2.80 12.21
CA GLN A 291 23.66 -2.02 13.08
C GLN A 291 22.22 -2.58 13.19
N ARG A 292 21.85 -3.63 12.47
CA ARG A 292 20.55 -4.31 12.70
C ARG A 292 20.44 -4.98 14.07
N CYS A 293 21.53 -5.10 14.83
CA CYS A 293 21.53 -5.54 16.23
C CYS A 293 21.39 -4.40 17.26
N GLY A 294 21.27 -3.12 16.85
CA GLY A 294 21.07 -2.01 17.77
C GLY A 294 20.82 -0.68 17.05
N CYS A 295 19.63 -0.10 17.28
CA CYS A 295 19.18 1.25 16.93
C CYS A 295 19.95 1.99 15.81
N ALA A 296 19.42 1.95 14.58
CA ALA A 296 19.95 2.78 13.49
C ALA A 296 19.71 4.28 13.76
N PRO A 297 20.73 5.16 13.69
CA PRO A 297 20.55 6.59 13.82
C PRO A 297 19.77 7.17 12.63
N THR A 298 18.90 8.14 12.91
CA THR A 298 18.02 8.86 11.96
C THR A 298 18.75 9.42 10.73
N ALA A 299 20.06 9.65 10.82
CA ALA A 299 20.89 10.24 9.76
C ALA A 299 20.98 9.39 8.47
N TYR A 300 20.86 8.08 8.58
CA TYR A 300 21.00 7.16 7.43
C TYR A 300 19.72 6.97 6.60
N SER A 301 18.58 7.48 7.09
CA SER A 301 17.28 7.40 6.41
C SER A 301 17.27 8.14 5.06
N ARG A 302 18.02 9.24 4.94
CA ARG A 302 18.14 10.07 3.73
C ARG A 302 18.86 9.38 2.56
N ILE A 303 19.65 8.34 2.84
CA ILE A 303 20.46 7.64 1.82
C ILE A 303 19.60 6.67 0.99
N ARG A 304 18.37 6.37 1.43
CA ARG A 304 17.44 5.50 0.68
C ARG A 304 16.55 6.34 -0.23
N ARG A 305 16.60 6.07 -1.53
CA ARG A 305 15.64 6.61 -2.49
C ARG A 305 14.85 5.49 -3.15
N SER A 306 13.52 5.63 -3.10
CA SER A 306 12.63 4.82 -3.90
C SER A 306 12.65 5.37 -5.33
N ARG A 307 13.37 4.71 -6.25
CA ARG A 307 13.29 5.08 -7.67
C ARG A 307 12.00 4.49 -8.26
N GLY A 308 11.02 5.37 -8.51
CA GLY A 308 9.82 5.07 -9.30
C GLY A 308 10.00 5.50 -10.76
N ASN A 309 9.33 4.80 -11.67
CA ASN A 309 9.35 4.97 -13.14
C ASN A 309 10.61 4.48 -13.86
N PHE A 310 10.81 3.16 -13.86
CA PHE A 310 11.24 2.51 -15.11
C PHE A 310 10.00 1.96 -15.81
N TYR A 311 9.43 2.73 -16.75
CA TYR A 311 8.65 2.13 -17.83
C TYR A 311 9.64 1.38 -18.72
N CYS A 312 9.98 0.15 -18.33
CA CYS A 312 10.79 -0.74 -19.14
C CYS A 312 9.84 -1.52 -20.04
N LEU A 313 9.54 -0.98 -21.23
CA LEU A 313 9.20 -1.83 -22.36
C LEU A 313 10.35 -2.84 -22.52
N SER A 314 10.05 -4.12 -22.30
CA SER A 314 10.91 -5.20 -22.71
C SER A 314 11.10 -5.07 -24.22
N ARG A 315 12.22 -4.48 -24.65
CA ARG A 315 12.67 -4.52 -26.04
C ARG A 315 13.01 -5.98 -26.33
N MET A 316 12.02 -6.73 -26.82
CA MET A 316 12.23 -8.06 -27.38
C MET A 316 13.29 -7.92 -28.46
N ARG A 317 14.49 -8.44 -28.16
CA ARG A 317 15.52 -8.62 -29.17
C ARG A 317 14.92 -9.58 -30.19
N ARG A 318 14.73 -9.10 -31.42
CA ARG A 318 14.59 -9.98 -32.58
C ARG A 318 15.88 -10.79 -32.66
N HIS A 319 15.84 -12.05 -32.25
CA HIS A 319 16.76 -13.01 -32.84
C HIS A 319 16.14 -13.40 -34.18
N GLN A 320 16.57 -12.70 -35.23
CA GLN A 320 16.64 -13.30 -36.55
C GLN A 320 17.69 -14.40 -36.46
N THR A 321 17.26 -15.63 -36.66
CA THR A 321 18.12 -16.70 -37.17
C THR A 321 17.37 -17.30 -38.35
N GLN A 322 18.16 -17.51 -39.41
CA GLN A 322 17.82 -18.01 -40.73
C GLN A 322 17.05 -19.34 -40.68
#